data_AF-A0A536DYG6-F1
#
_entry.id   AF-A0A536DYG6-F1
#
_cell.length_a   1.000
_cell.length_b   1.000
_cell.length_c   1.000
_cell.angle_alpha   90.00
_cell.angle_beta   90.00
_cell.angle_gamma   90.00
#
_symmetry.space_group_name_H-M   'P 1'
#
loop_
_entity.id
_entity.type
_entity.pdbx_description
1 polymer ?
#
loop_
_entity_poly.entity_id
_entity_poly.type
_entity_poly.pdbx_seq_one_letter_code
_entity_poly.pdbx_strand_id
1 'polypeptide(L)'
;MPVATAAAKRYAKAIFELAQPADEMEAWSRRLASVAELFDDPHVAAVLRNPTIPADRRDALVASAPHVLDPEGTNLARLLIESDRIEEARAIEEEFERLADEAAGRVRATVTTATVATRLQQLRRRLAAT
;
A
#
# COMPACT_ATOMS: atom_id res chain seq x y z
N MET A 1 8.26 -15.92 7.00
CA MET A 1 8.03 -14.50 6.71
C MET A 1 9.29 -13.74 7.08
N PRO A 2 9.92 -13.00 6.16
CA PRO A 2 11.06 -12.16 6.51
C PRO A 2 10.62 -11.13 7.55
N VAL A 3 11.46 -10.88 8.54
CA VAL A 3 11.18 -9.89 9.57
C VAL A 3 11.29 -8.51 8.94
N ALA A 4 10.24 -7.68 9.05
CA ALA A 4 10.26 -6.31 8.54
C ALA A 4 11.48 -5.54 9.05
N THR A 5 12.19 -4.88 8.13
CA THR A 5 13.41 -4.13 8.44
C THR A 5 13.09 -2.95 9.39
N ALA A 6 14.12 -2.42 10.07
CA ALA A 6 13.95 -1.23 10.89
C ALA A 6 13.50 0.00 10.07
N ALA A 7 13.84 0.06 8.78
CA ALA A 7 13.39 1.13 7.91
C ALA A 7 11.92 0.94 7.51
N ALA A 8 11.50 -0.26 7.08
CA ALA A 8 10.11 -0.56 6.79
C ALA A 8 9.18 -0.20 7.94
N LYS A 9 9.55 -0.55 9.18
CA LYS A 9 8.82 -0.16 10.40
C LYS A 9 8.70 1.35 10.60
N ARG A 10 9.75 2.11 10.28
CA ARG A 10 9.72 3.58 10.39
C ARG A 10 8.80 4.20 9.35
N TYR A 11 8.86 3.76 8.10
CA TYR A 11 7.97 4.25 7.05
C TYR A 11 6.51 3.87 7.33
N ALA A 12 6.24 2.61 7.67
CA ALA A 12 4.91 2.14 8.01
C ALA A 12 4.31 2.93 9.17
N LYS A 13 5.08 3.18 10.23
CA LYS A 13 4.65 4.04 11.34
C LYS A 13 4.38 5.48 10.92
N ALA A 14 5.24 6.09 10.10
CA ALA A 14 5.04 7.46 9.64
C ALA A 14 3.77 7.59 8.76
N ILE A 15 3.53 6.61 7.88
CA ILE A 15 2.33 6.57 7.04
C ILE A 15 1.08 6.28 7.88
N PHE A 16 1.18 5.38 8.85
CA PHE A 16 0.10 5.13 9.82
C PHE A 16 -0.25 6.41 10.59
N GLU A 17 0.74 7.14 11.09
CA GLU A 17 0.53 8.43 11.78
C GLU A 17 -0.08 9.48 10.85
N LEU A 18 0.32 9.50 9.57
CA LEU A 18 -0.25 10.36 8.53
C LEU A 18 -1.70 9.98 8.17
N ALA A 19 -2.08 8.71 8.32
CA ALA A 19 -3.41 8.18 8.02
C ALA A 19 -4.39 8.25 9.20
N GLN A 20 -3.92 8.60 10.41
CA GLN A 20 -4.78 8.76 11.61
C GLN A 20 -5.83 9.88 11.50
N PRO A 21 -5.57 11.03 10.84
CA PRO A 21 -6.60 12.02 10.57
C PRO A 21 -7.68 11.44 9.64
N ALA A 22 -8.93 11.47 10.11
CA ALA A 22 -10.19 11.28 9.37
C ALA A 22 -10.15 10.37 8.12
N ASP A 23 -10.49 9.09 8.32
CA ASP A 23 -10.99 8.15 7.28
C ASP A 23 -10.00 7.79 6.15
N GLU A 24 -8.73 8.18 6.26
CA GLU A 24 -7.73 7.87 5.24
C GLU A 24 -7.04 6.51 5.41
N MET A 25 -7.28 5.78 6.49
CA MET A 25 -6.62 4.49 6.76
C MET A 25 -6.83 3.49 5.61
N GLU A 26 -8.06 3.37 5.11
CA GLU A 26 -8.39 2.48 3.99
C GLU A 26 -7.80 3.00 2.66
N ALA A 27 -7.70 4.32 2.50
CA ALA A 27 -7.07 4.92 1.33
C ALA A 27 -5.56 4.65 1.31
N TRP A 28 -4.88 4.79 2.45
CA TRP A 28 -3.45 4.51 2.58
C TRP A 28 -3.12 3.02 2.45
N SER A 29 -3.97 2.13 2.98
CA SER A 29 -3.90 0.69 2.72
C SER A 29 -3.86 0.38 1.22
N ARG A 30 -4.84 0.90 0.46
CA ARG A 30 -4.89 0.73 -1.00
C ARG A 30 -3.68 1.33 -1.72
N ARG A 31 -3.23 2.53 -1.33
CA ARG A 31 -2.05 3.18 -1.93
C ARG A 31 -0.81 2.33 -1.73
N LEU A 32 -0.59 1.83 -0.52
CA LEU A 32 0.54 0.97 -0.19
C LEU A 32 0.50 -0.35 -0.98
N ALA A 33 -0.68 -0.97 -1.10
CA ALA A 33 -0.86 -2.16 -1.91
C ALA A 33 -0.52 -1.89 -3.39
N SER A 34 -1.06 -0.82 -3.98
CA SER A 34 -0.76 -0.44 -5.37
C SER A 34 0.73 -0.15 -5.61
N VAL A 35 1.40 0.55 -4.68
CA VAL A 35 2.85 0.83 -4.79
C VAL A 35 3.66 -0.45 -4.71
N ALA A 36 3.33 -1.34 -3.77
CA ALA A 36 4.02 -2.61 -3.63
C ALA A 36 3.80 -3.52 -4.84
N GLU A 37 2.57 -3.59 -5.38
CA GLU A 37 2.28 -4.32 -6.62
C GLU A 37 3.06 -3.77 -7.81
N LEU A 38 3.13 -2.44 -7.96
CA LEU A 38 3.92 -1.80 -9.01
C LEU A 38 5.41 -2.16 -8.92
N PHE A 39 5.96 -2.20 -7.71
CA PHE A 39 7.38 -2.53 -7.50
C PHE A 39 7.70 -4.02 -7.54
N ASP A 40 6.71 -4.88 -7.33
CA ASP A 40 6.86 -6.33 -7.48
C ASP A 40 6.82 -6.78 -8.95
N ASP A 41 6.32 -5.94 -9.88
CA ASP A 41 6.43 -6.21 -11.31
C ASP A 41 7.91 -6.28 -11.74
N PRO A 42 8.39 -7.44 -12.25
CA PRO A 42 9.81 -7.61 -12.58
C PRO A 42 10.33 -6.63 -13.65
N HIS A 43 9.48 -6.21 -14.59
CA HIS A 43 9.85 -5.25 -15.62
C HIS A 43 10.02 -3.85 -15.04
N VAL A 44 9.12 -3.45 -14.13
CA VAL A 44 9.20 -2.18 -13.41
C VAL A 44 10.40 -2.18 -12.47
N ALA A 45 10.57 -3.23 -11.66
CA ALA A 45 11.69 -3.37 -10.74
C ALA A 45 13.05 -3.29 -11.48
N ALA A 46 13.19 -3.94 -12.62
CA ALA A 46 14.42 -3.89 -13.42
C ALA A 46 14.76 -2.47 -13.90
N VAL A 47 13.75 -1.66 -14.25
CA VAL A 47 13.95 -0.26 -14.65
C VAL A 47 14.30 0.61 -13.44
N LEU A 48 13.59 0.45 -12.33
CA LEU A 48 13.78 1.25 -11.13
C LEU A 48 15.13 0.99 -10.45
N ARG A 49 15.61 -0.25 -10.46
CA ARG A 49 16.93 -0.64 -9.89
C ARG A 49 18.12 -0.26 -10.76
N ASN A 50 17.90 0.14 -12.01
CA ASN A 50 18.99 0.44 -12.91
C ASN A 50 19.51 1.88 -12.68
N PRO A 51 20.72 2.06 -12.11
CA PRO A 51 21.27 3.39 -11.84
C PRO A 51 21.63 4.16 -13.11
N THR A 52 21.77 3.49 -14.26
CA THR A 52 22.04 4.16 -15.54
C THR A 52 20.79 4.79 -16.14
N ILE A 53 19.61 4.53 -15.57
CA ILE A 53 18.36 5.15 -15.99
C ILE A 53 18.21 6.49 -15.27
N PRO A 54 18.04 7.60 -16.00
CA PRO A 54 17.83 8.92 -15.40
C PRO A 54 16.60 8.98 -14.47
N ALA A 55 16.66 9.83 -13.44
CA ALA A 55 15.60 9.95 -12.44
C ALA A 55 14.26 10.39 -13.05
N ASP A 56 14.29 11.32 -14.01
CA ASP A 56 13.12 11.78 -14.77
C ASP A 56 12.41 10.66 -15.52
N ARG A 57 13.16 9.67 -16.01
CA ARG A 57 12.58 8.49 -16.67
C ARG A 57 11.93 7.53 -15.66
N ARG A 58 12.51 7.37 -14.47
CA ARG A 58 11.90 6.60 -13.38
C ARG A 58 10.63 7.28 -12.87
N ASP A 59 10.65 8.61 -12.74
CA ASP A 59 9.48 9.41 -12.38
C ASP A 59 8.37 9.32 -13.41
N ALA A 60 8.72 9.36 -14.70
CA ALA A 60 7.77 9.19 -15.78
C ALA A 60 7.13 7.80 -15.77
N LEU A 61 7.87 6.74 -15.39
CA LEU A 61 7.32 5.40 -15.25
C LEU A 61 6.24 5.35 -14.17
N VAL A 62 6.52 5.90 -12.98
CA VAL A 62 5.53 5.97 -11.88
C VAL A 62 4.34 6.85 -12.29
N ALA A 63 4.60 8.02 -12.88
CA ALA A 63 3.55 8.94 -13.31
C ALA A 63 2.70 8.42 -14.49
N SER A 64 3.23 7.47 -15.28
CA SER A 64 2.50 6.82 -16.38
C SER A 64 1.50 5.76 -15.93
N ALA A 65 1.42 5.51 -14.61
CA ALA A 65 0.42 4.64 -13.99
C ALA A 65 -0.67 5.42 -13.20
N PRO A 66 -1.33 6.46 -13.78
CA PRO A 66 -2.30 7.27 -13.07
C PRO A 66 -3.59 6.52 -12.74
N HIS A 67 -3.82 5.36 -13.37
CA HIS A 67 -4.92 4.45 -13.04
C HIS A 67 -4.57 3.53 -11.86
N VAL A 68 -3.31 3.53 -11.41
CA VAL A 68 -2.79 2.66 -10.35
C VAL A 68 -2.48 3.46 -9.09
N LEU A 69 -1.95 4.68 -9.23
CA LEU A 69 -1.55 5.55 -8.12
C LEU A 69 -2.22 6.93 -8.22
N ASP A 70 -2.77 7.38 -7.09
CA ASP A 70 -3.20 8.76 -6.89
C ASP A 70 -1.99 9.67 -6.55
N PRO A 71 -2.16 11.00 -6.36
CA PRO A 71 -1.04 11.90 -6.09
C PRO A 71 -0.22 11.50 -4.85
N GLU A 72 -0.86 11.08 -3.77
CA GLU A 72 -0.22 10.64 -2.54
C GLU A 72 0.55 9.33 -2.73
N GLY A 73 -0.04 8.34 -3.42
CA GLY A 73 0.64 7.10 -3.78
C GLY A 73 1.84 7.33 -4.71
N THR A 74 1.71 8.27 -5.65
CA THR A 74 2.81 8.68 -6.55
C THR A 74 3.97 9.31 -5.75
N ASN A 75 3.65 10.16 -4.78
CA ASN A 75 4.66 10.78 -3.91
C ASN A 75 5.38 9.74 -3.04
N LEU A 76 4.64 8.76 -2.50
CA LEU A 76 5.24 7.64 -1.76
C LEU A 76 6.18 6.81 -2.66
N ALA A 77 5.75 6.47 -3.87
CA ALA A 77 6.57 5.72 -4.81
C ALA A 77 7.88 6.47 -5.14
N ARG A 78 7.81 7.78 -5.41
CA ARG A 78 9.00 8.62 -5.63
C ARG A 78 9.93 8.62 -4.43
N LEU A 79 9.40 8.81 -3.22
CA LEU A 79 10.19 8.79 -1.99
C LEU A 79 10.96 7.46 -1.82
N LEU A 80 10.33 6.32 -2.12
CA LEU A 80 10.96 5.01 -2.01
C LEU A 80 12.02 4.77 -3.11
N ILE A 81 11.81 5.30 -4.31
CA ILE A 81 12.81 5.28 -5.39
C ILE A 81 14.03 6.13 -5.03
N GLU A 82 13.81 7.35 -4.56
CA GLU A 82 14.87 8.28 -4.14
C GLU A 82 15.68 7.72 -2.96
N SER A 83 15.03 6.96 -2.08
CA SER A 83 15.67 6.35 -0.92
C SER A 83 16.37 5.02 -1.22
N ASP A 84 16.30 4.50 -2.45
CA ASP A 84 16.75 3.15 -2.84
C ASP A 84 16.08 2.02 -2.02
N ARG A 85 14.78 2.17 -1.74
CA ARG A 85 14.00 1.27 -0.86
C ARG A 85 12.81 0.61 -1.55
N ILE A 86 12.84 0.47 -2.87
CA ILE A 86 11.72 -0.13 -3.61
C ILE A 86 11.46 -1.59 -3.17
N GLU A 87 12.50 -2.32 -2.76
CA GLU A 87 12.37 -3.71 -2.27
C GLU A 87 11.67 -3.82 -0.90
N GLU A 88 11.60 -2.70 -0.17
CA GLU A 88 10.96 -2.66 1.14
C GLU A 88 9.46 -2.34 1.05
N ALA A 89 8.93 -1.99 -0.12
CA ALA A 89 7.54 -1.57 -0.27
C ALA A 89 6.54 -2.62 0.24
N ARG A 90 6.76 -3.90 -0.07
CA ARG A 90 5.94 -5.01 0.46
C ARG A 90 5.99 -5.10 1.98
N ALA A 91 7.19 -4.97 2.57
CA ALA A 91 7.35 -5.00 4.03
C ALA A 91 6.75 -3.76 4.73
N ILE A 92 6.72 -2.60 4.06
CA ILE A 92 6.07 -1.38 4.56
C ILE A 92 4.55 -1.57 4.57
N GLU A 93 3.98 -2.12 3.50
CA GLU A 93 2.55 -2.43 3.39
C GLU A 93 2.10 -3.41 4.48
N GLU A 94 2.79 -4.55 4.63
CA GLU A 94 2.48 -5.54 5.67
C GLU A 94 2.54 -4.95 7.10
N GLU A 95 3.55 -4.13 7.39
CA GLU A 95 3.71 -3.51 8.70
C GLU A 95 2.68 -2.40 8.96
N PHE A 96 2.25 -1.68 7.92
CA PHE A 96 1.16 -0.72 8.01
C PHE A 96 -0.16 -1.42 8.34
N GLU A 97 -0.49 -2.52 7.64
CA GLU A 97 -1.68 -3.32 7.92
C GLU A 97 -1.68 -3.83 9.37
N ARG A 98 -0.53 -4.30 9.86
CA ARG A 98 -0.37 -4.69 11.27
C ARG A 98 -0.73 -3.55 12.23
N LEU A 99 -0.23 -2.34 11.97
CA LEU A 99 -0.53 -1.16 12.78
C LEU A 99 -2.01 -0.74 12.69
N ALA A 100 -2.59 -0.80 11.49
CA ALA A 100 -4.01 -0.49 11.26
C ALA A 100 -4.94 -1.47 11.98
N ASP A 101 -4.62 -2.76 11.96
CA ASP A 101 -5.35 -3.80 12.70
C ASP A 101 -5.22 -3.64 14.21
N GLU A 102 -4.03 -3.27 14.70
CA GLU A 102 -3.81 -2.94 16.10
C GLU A 102 -4.66 -1.76 16.56
N ALA A 103 -4.70 -0.70 15.77
CA ALA A 103 -5.51 0.48 16.05
C ALA A 103 -7.02 0.20 16.01
N ALA A 104 -7.46 -0.67 15.10
CA ALA A 104 -8.84 -1.11 14.99
C ALA A 104 -9.27 -2.12 16.09
N GLY A 105 -8.35 -2.53 16.98
CA GLY A 105 -8.61 -3.55 18.00
C GLY A 105 -8.79 -4.96 17.42
N ARG A 106 -8.36 -5.18 16.17
CA ARG A 106 -8.50 -6.45 15.42
C ARG A 106 -7.39 -7.46 15.67
N VAL A 107 -6.54 -7.25 16.69
CA VAL A 107 -5.36 -8.07 17.07
C VAL A 107 -5.68 -9.55 17.40
N ARG A 108 -6.90 -10.05 17.18
CA ARG A 108 -7.23 -11.47 17.45
C ARG A 108 -7.99 -12.20 16.36
N ALA A 109 -8.10 -11.65 15.16
CA ALA A 109 -8.54 -12.42 14.02
C ALA A 109 -7.60 -12.09 12.87
N THR A 110 -6.64 -12.99 12.60
CA THR A 110 -5.94 -13.05 11.32
C THR A 110 -7.02 -13.22 10.24
N VAL A 111 -7.54 -12.10 9.73
CA VAL A 111 -8.38 -12.11 8.55
C VAL A 111 -7.41 -12.11 7.38
N THR A 112 -6.95 -13.31 7.02
CA THR A 112 -6.43 -13.56 5.68
C THR A 112 -7.59 -13.35 4.70
N THR A 113 -7.87 -12.11 4.33
CA THR A 113 -8.75 -11.79 3.19
C THR A 113 -7.95 -11.20 2.06
N ALA A 114 -7.23 -12.06 1.35
CA ALA A 114 -7.20 -11.98 -0.10
C ALA A 114 -8.52 -12.56 -0.64
N THR A 115 -9.65 -11.93 -0.31
CA THR A 115 -10.93 -12.26 -0.94
C THR A 115 -11.10 -11.33 -2.11
N VAL A 116 -10.88 -11.90 -3.29
CA VAL A 116 -11.66 -11.66 -4.52
C VAL A 116 -12.83 -10.74 -4.25
N ALA A 117 -12.73 -9.52 -4.77
CA ALA A 117 -13.83 -8.58 -4.83
C ALA A 117 -14.93 -9.16 -5.74
N THR A 118 -15.80 -9.97 -5.17
CA THR A 118 -17.13 -10.25 -5.71
C THR A 118 -18.10 -10.33 -4.55
N ARG A 119 -18.50 -9.16 -4.05
CA ARG A 119 -19.75 -9.04 -3.29
C ARG A 119 -20.34 -7.63 -3.39
N LEU A 120 -20.54 -7.23 -4.63
CA LEU A 120 -21.67 -6.37 -4.95
C LEU A 120 -22.94 -7.22 -4.88
N GLN A 121 -23.97 -6.64 -4.24
CA GLN A 121 -25.40 -6.95 -4.35
C GLN A 121 -26.06 -7.84 -3.28
N GLN A 122 -27.16 -7.25 -2.75
CA GLN A 122 -28.33 -7.88 -2.13
C GLN A 122 -28.20 -8.32 -0.66
N LEU A 123 -29.09 -7.96 0.27
CA LEU A 123 -30.37 -7.31 0.15
C LEU A 123 -30.77 -6.73 1.52
N ARG A 124 -30.85 -5.41 1.53
CA ARG A 124 -31.80 -4.58 2.25
C ARG A 124 -33.22 -5.21 2.31
N ARG A 125 -33.54 -6.02 3.32
CA ARG A 125 -34.92 -6.31 3.80
C ARG A 125 -34.83 -6.77 5.26
N ARG A 126 -34.87 -5.91 6.28
CA ARG A 126 -36.09 -5.28 6.82
C ARG A 126 -37.41 -5.81 6.25
N LEU A 127 -37.92 -6.84 6.90
CA LEU A 127 -39.31 -7.00 7.36
C LEU A 127 -39.13 -7.56 8.78
N ALA A 128 -39.43 -6.92 9.92
CA ALA A 128 -40.63 -6.16 10.29
C ALA A 128 -41.90 -6.88 9.84
N ALA A 129 -42.62 -7.45 10.82
CA ALA A 129 -43.85 -8.24 10.73
C ALA A 129 -43.62 -9.64 10.13
N THR A 130 -43.90 -10.74 10.81
CA THR A 130 -44.96 -11.02 11.81
C THR A 130 -44.49 -12.07 12.80
#